data_AF-A0A3S4CAP4-F1
#
_entry.id   AF-A0A3S4CAP4-F1
#
_cell.length_a   1.000
_cell.length_b   1.000
_cell.length_c   1.000
_cell.angle_alpha   90.00
_cell.angle_beta   90.00
_cell.angle_gamma   90.00
#
_symmetry.space_group_name_H-M   'P 1'
#
loop_
_entity.id
_entity.type
_entity.pdbx_description
1 polymer ?
#
loop_
_entity_poly.entity_id
_entity_poly.type
_entity_poly.pdbx_seq_one_letter_code
_entity_poly.pdbx_strand_id
1 'polypeptide(L)'
;MLLEQMGLVTKMVKAGPHSGYDPDLDIELGFELWAGLRYPFFKQPKLFTGDEEDMIEAATYKVEGFGLFIADSCDEVLRNASLKRFGSVYLGCIH
;
A
#
# COMPACT_ATOMS: atom_id res chain seq x y z
N MET A 1 -13.92 -4.27 8.75
CA MET A 1 -13.89 -5.18 7.56
C MET A 1 -15.12 -6.10 7.57
N LEU A 2 -15.49 -6.74 6.45
CA LEU A 2 -16.78 -7.46 6.30
C LEU A 2 -17.07 -8.50 7.42
N LEU A 3 -16.08 -9.28 7.86
CA LEU A 3 -16.29 -10.32 8.91
C LEU A 3 -16.43 -9.75 10.33
N GLU A 4 -15.72 -8.67 10.63
CA GLU A 4 -15.83 -7.86 11.85
C GLU A 4 -17.17 -7.12 11.90
N GLN A 5 -17.61 -6.52 10.77
CA GLN A 5 -18.93 -5.89 10.63
C GLN A 5 -20.09 -6.89 10.78
N MET A 6 -19.82 -8.18 10.59
CA MET A 6 -20.78 -9.27 10.81
C MET A 6 -20.70 -9.87 12.23
N GLY A 7 -19.79 -9.41 13.09
CA GLY A 7 -19.63 -9.89 14.47
C GLY A 7 -19.13 -11.34 14.58
N LEU A 8 -18.52 -11.89 13.53
CA LEU A 8 -18.17 -13.31 13.45
C LEU A 8 -16.76 -13.62 13.98
N VAL A 9 -15.89 -12.62 14.12
CA VAL A 9 -14.52 -12.78 14.60
C VAL A 9 -14.21 -11.65 15.58
N THR A 10 -14.02 -12.01 16.85
CA THR A 10 -13.58 -11.11 17.93
C THR A 10 -12.44 -11.75 18.70
N LYS A 11 -11.28 -11.92 18.05
CA LYS A 11 -10.10 -12.48 18.70
C LYS A 11 -9.26 -11.33 19.28
N MET A 12 -9.12 -11.29 20.59
CA MET A 12 -8.16 -10.38 21.23
C MET A 12 -6.76 -11.00 21.22
N VAL A 13 -5.75 -10.21 20.88
CA VAL A 13 -4.33 -10.59 20.96
C VAL A 13 -3.52 -9.49 21.61
N LYS A 14 -2.36 -9.84 22.19
CA LYS A 14 -1.39 -8.86 22.66
C LYS A 14 -0.70 -8.20 21.47
N ALA A 15 -0.48 -6.89 21.53
CA ALA A 15 0.24 -6.13 20.51
C ALA A 15 1.64 -6.72 20.22
N GLY A 16 2.29 -7.24 21.27
CA GLY A 16 3.58 -7.91 21.15
C GLY A 16 4.75 -6.95 20.93
N PRO A 17 5.98 -7.48 20.96
CA PRO A 17 7.18 -6.67 20.83
C PRO A 17 7.32 -6.10 19.41
N HIS A 18 7.89 -4.90 19.30
CA HIS A 18 8.15 -4.19 18.02
C HIS A 18 6.90 -3.77 17.22
N SER A 19 5.73 -3.76 17.83
CA SER A 19 4.47 -3.28 17.21
C SER A 19 4.33 -1.76 17.17
N GLY A 20 5.18 -1.03 17.90
CA GLY A 20 5.04 0.42 18.12
C GLY A 20 4.04 0.80 19.22
N TYR A 21 3.35 -0.17 19.82
CA TYR A 21 2.42 0.00 20.94
C TYR A 21 2.97 -0.62 22.23
N ASP A 22 2.28 -0.41 23.35
CA ASP A 22 2.52 -1.14 24.60
C ASP A 22 2.39 -2.66 24.33
N PRO A 23 3.44 -3.48 24.59
CA PRO A 23 3.43 -4.91 24.30
C PRO A 23 2.28 -5.68 24.94
N ASP A 24 1.80 -5.23 26.11
CA ASP A 24 0.76 -5.91 26.89
C ASP A 24 -0.66 -5.41 26.56
N LEU A 25 -0.80 -4.45 25.64
CA LEU A 25 -2.09 -3.96 25.18
C LEU A 25 -2.85 -5.07 24.44
N ASP A 26 -4.08 -5.32 24.86
CA ASP A 26 -5.02 -6.19 24.15
C ASP A 26 -5.63 -5.43 22.96
N ILE A 27 -5.46 -5.97 21.75
CA ILE A 27 -5.96 -5.42 20.49
C ILE A 27 -6.89 -6.44 19.83
N GLU A 28 -7.99 -5.96 19.26
CA GLU A 28 -8.90 -6.78 18.46
C GLU A 28 -8.27 -7.14 17.11
N LEU A 29 -8.00 -8.42 16.89
CA LEU A 29 -7.46 -8.96 15.65
C LEU A 29 -8.60 -9.22 14.66
N GLY A 30 -9.07 -8.15 13.99
CA GLY A 30 -10.07 -8.24 12.92
C GLY A 30 -9.56 -8.91 11.63
N PHE A 31 -8.24 -9.10 11.48
CA PHE A 31 -7.57 -9.86 10.42
C PHE A 31 -6.13 -10.21 10.82
N GLU A 32 -5.59 -11.32 10.34
CA GLU A 32 -4.15 -11.64 10.44
C GLU A 32 -3.47 -11.17 9.16
N LEU A 33 -2.51 -10.23 9.25
CA LEU A 33 -1.74 -9.77 8.09
C LEU A 33 -0.79 -10.90 7.66
N TRP A 34 -1.23 -11.74 6.73
CA TRP A 34 -0.40 -12.80 6.13
C TRP A 34 0.54 -12.27 5.03
N ALA A 35 1.12 -11.08 5.24
CA ALA A 35 2.00 -10.43 4.30
C ALA A 35 3.40 -10.26 4.91
N GLY A 36 4.38 -10.96 4.35
CA GLY A 36 5.79 -10.62 4.55
C GLY A 36 6.16 -9.42 3.67
N LEU A 37 6.99 -8.50 4.20
CA LEU A 37 7.55 -7.39 3.43
C LEU A 37 8.39 -7.95 2.29
N ARG A 38 7.82 -7.93 1.08
CA ARG A 38 8.58 -8.10 -0.15
C ARG A 38 8.94 -6.71 -0.65
N TYR A 39 10.22 -6.43 -0.82
CA TYR A 39 10.74 -5.19 -1.40
C TYR A 39 10.89 -5.16 -2.95
N PRO A 40 10.27 -6.02 -3.80
CA PRO A 40 10.37 -5.83 -5.23
C PRO A 40 9.38 -4.75 -5.68
N PHE A 41 9.87 -3.51 -5.79
CA PHE A 41 9.12 -2.43 -6.43
C PHE A 41 9.42 -2.44 -7.94
N PHE A 42 8.44 -2.83 -8.74
CA PHE A 42 8.50 -2.65 -10.19
C PHE A 42 8.07 -1.22 -10.53
N LYS A 43 9.05 -0.34 -10.70
CA LYS A 43 8.85 1.07 -11.04
C LYS A 43 9.66 1.46 -12.26
N GLN A 44 9.20 2.49 -12.97
CA GLN A 44 10.01 3.10 -14.00
C GLN A 44 11.30 3.69 -13.39
N PRO A 45 12.47 3.57 -14.05
CA PRO A 45 13.66 4.30 -13.65
C PRO A 45 13.38 5.81 -13.62
N LYS A 46 13.70 6.45 -12.49
CA LYS A 46 13.65 7.90 -12.32
C LYS A 46 15.03 8.34 -11.84
N LEU A 47 15.62 9.34 -12.50
CA LEU A 47 16.88 9.92 -12.06
C LEU A 47 16.57 10.92 -10.95
N PHE A 48 17.12 10.69 -9.76
CA PHE A 48 17.04 11.63 -8.66
C PHE A 48 18.25 12.56 -8.77
N THR A 49 18.02 13.83 -9.10
CA THR A 49 19.12 14.81 -9.24
C THR A 49 19.42 15.53 -7.93
N GLY A 50 18.56 15.41 -6.91
CA GLY A 50 18.73 16.04 -5.60
C GLY A 50 18.29 17.51 -5.53
N ASP A 51 17.97 18.12 -6.68
CA ASP A 51 17.53 19.51 -6.80
C ASP A 51 15.99 19.66 -6.93
N GLU A 52 15.23 18.61 -6.66
CA GLU A 52 13.77 18.64 -6.76
C GLU A 52 13.18 19.48 -5.61
N GLU A 53 12.55 20.61 -5.92
CA GLU A 53 11.88 21.47 -4.92
C GLU A 53 10.68 20.76 -4.27
N ASP A 54 10.02 19.86 -5.01
CA ASP A 54 8.90 19.06 -4.53
C ASP A 54 9.35 17.61 -4.22
N MET A 55 9.66 17.38 -2.95
CA MET A 55 10.04 16.06 -2.43
C MET A 55 8.93 15.00 -2.56
N ILE A 56 7.65 15.41 -2.66
CA ILE A 56 6.53 14.48 -2.85
C ILE A 56 6.52 13.99 -4.29
N GLU A 57 6.68 14.90 -5.25
CA GLU A 57 6.80 14.53 -6.65
C GLU A 57 8.06 13.69 -6.89
N ALA A 58 9.17 14.09 -6.28
CA ALA A 58 10.45 13.38 -6.28
C ALA A 58 10.28 11.89 -5.92
N ALA A 59 9.56 11.62 -4.83
CA ALA A 59 9.29 10.27 -4.33
C ALA A 59 8.04 9.59 -4.95
N THR A 60 7.36 10.22 -5.89
CA THR A 60 6.23 9.64 -6.63
C THR A 60 6.71 8.98 -7.92
N TYR A 61 6.27 7.74 -8.16
CA TYR A 61 6.65 6.93 -9.31
C TYR A 61 5.44 6.51 -10.13
N LYS A 62 5.57 6.55 -11.47
CA LYS A 62 4.62 5.88 -12.35
C LYS A 62 4.82 4.37 -12.32
N VAL A 63 3.71 3.64 -12.27
CA VAL A 63 3.70 2.17 -12.20
C VAL A 63 2.96 1.51 -13.36
N GLU A 64 2.31 2.29 -14.24
CA GLU A 64 1.72 1.76 -15.47
C GLU A 64 2.75 1.01 -16.31
N GLY A 65 2.46 -0.24 -16.67
CA GLY A 65 3.34 -1.11 -17.45
C GLY A 65 4.52 -1.73 -16.68
N PHE A 66 4.62 -1.48 -15.36
CA PHE A 66 5.63 -2.09 -14.49
C PHE A 66 5.01 -2.78 -13.28
N GLY A 67 4.23 -2.03 -12.50
CA GLY A 67 3.51 -2.51 -11.31
C GLY A 67 1.99 -2.55 -11.47
N LEU A 68 1.45 -1.87 -12.50
CA LEU A 68 0.03 -1.87 -12.85
C LEU A 68 -0.13 -2.26 -14.32
N PHE A 69 -0.83 -3.36 -14.56
CA PHE A 69 -1.23 -3.82 -15.89
C PHE A 69 -2.76 -3.85 -15.96
N ILE A 70 -3.32 -3.15 -16.94
CA ILE A 70 -4.75 -3.13 -17.21
C ILE A 70 -4.98 -3.82 -18.55
N ALA A 71 -5.76 -4.90 -18.54
CA ALA A 71 -6.06 -5.66 -19.76
C ALA A 71 -6.62 -4.76 -20.87
N ASP A 72 -6.24 -5.01 -22.13
CA ASP A 72 -6.70 -4.21 -23.28
C ASP A 72 -8.22 -4.22 -23.45
N SER A 73 -8.86 -5.31 -23.04
CA SER A 73 -10.32 -5.46 -23.04
C SER A 73 -11.05 -4.69 -21.93
N CYS A 74 -10.32 -4.00 -21.04
CA CYS A 74 -10.93 -3.21 -19.98
C CYS A 74 -11.65 -1.99 -20.57
N ASP A 75 -12.88 -1.77 -20.10
CA ASP A 75 -13.68 -0.59 -20.43
C ASP A 75 -12.89 0.71 -20.23
N GLU A 76 -13.06 1.68 -21.12
CA GLU A 76 -12.27 2.92 -21.11
C GLU A 76 -12.50 3.75 -19.85
N VAL A 77 -13.74 3.80 -19.34
CA VAL A 77 -14.05 4.55 -18.11
C VAL A 77 -13.35 3.90 -16.93
N LEU A 78 -13.41 2.57 -16.84
CA LEU A 78 -12.73 1.81 -15.79
C LEU A 78 -11.21 1.89 -15.89
N ARG A 79 -10.64 1.82 -17.11
CA ARG A 79 -9.21 2.01 -17.38
C ARG A 79 -8.75 3.37 -16.88
N ASN A 80 -9.42 4.44 -17.30
CA ASN A 80 -9.07 5.81 -16.92
C ASN A 80 -9.20 6.03 -15.41
N ALA A 81 -10.27 5.51 -14.80
CA ALA A 81 -10.47 5.55 -13.36
C ALA A 81 -9.38 4.81 -12.58
N SER A 82 -8.90 3.69 -13.10
CA SER A 82 -7.83 2.88 -12.52
C SER A 82 -6.47 3.57 -12.64
N LEU A 83 -6.12 4.07 -13.84
CA LEU A 83 -4.87 4.80 -14.08
C LEU A 83 -4.77 6.05 -13.21
N LYS A 84 -5.86 6.80 -13.05
CA LYS A 84 -5.89 7.99 -12.20
C LYS A 84 -5.63 7.69 -10.72
N ARG A 85 -6.05 6.52 -10.24
CA ARG A 85 -5.95 6.14 -8.81
C ARG A 85 -4.68 5.37 -8.48
N PHE A 86 -4.27 4.50 -9.39
CA PHE A 86 -3.24 3.50 -9.14
C PHE A 86 -2.06 3.60 -10.11
N GLY A 87 -2.10 4.49 -11.09
CA GLY A 87 -1.04 4.67 -12.08
C GLY A 87 0.24 5.28 -11.50
N SER A 88 0.17 5.82 -10.29
CA SER A 88 1.33 6.26 -9.53
C SER A 88 1.29 5.79 -8.08
N VAL A 89 2.48 5.67 -7.48
CA VAL A 89 2.66 5.37 -6.06
C VAL A 89 3.69 6.34 -5.47
N TYR A 90 3.37 6.86 -4.28
CA TYR A 90 4.31 7.61 -3.48
C TYR A 90 5.13 6.65 -2.59
N LEU A 91 6.46 6.70 -2.72
CA LEU A 91 7.40 5.91 -1.93
C LEU A 91 8.06 6.79 -0.86
N GLY A 92 7.27 7.15 0.14
CA GLY A 92 7.77 7.82 1.34
C GLY A 92 8.23 6.84 2.42
N CYS A 93 8.86 7.38 3.45
CA CYS A 93 9.20 6.61 4.65
C CYS A 93 7.92 6.09 5.33
N ILE A 94 7.97 4.82 5.76
CA ILE A 94 7.02 4.26 6.72
C ILE A 94 7.59 4.65 8.09
N HIS A 95 6.98 5.63 8.76
CA HIS A 95 7.31 6.00 10.14
C HIS A 95 6.31 5.35 11.08
#